data_AF-A0A4P6PGZ6-F1
#
_entry.id   AF-A0A4P6PGZ6-F1
#
_cell.length_a   1.000
_cell.length_b   1.000
_cell.length_c   1.000
_cell.angle_alpha   90.00
_cell.angle_beta   90.00
_cell.angle_gamma   90.00
#
_symmetry.space_group_name_H-M   'P 1'
#
loop_
_entity.id
_entity.type
_entity.pdbx_description
1 polymer ?
#
loop_
_entity_poly.entity_id
_entity_poly.type
_entity_poly.pdbx_seq_one_letter_code
_entity_poly.pdbx_strand_id
1 'polypeptide(L)'
;MSRKPRSDSKLLNLPDEDQAQAYDAVKRLGYTKARLWIAENLGVKVSTGALHAAYQYWAQQESENRILQAVTGADAILGAAADNLPRIDQAMEAALKQAAFEAVLTKDEDGLTKLTNVLLRIQKAALDEKQLELQIDRFQFDAAKAALDNVATLKSIQSDRSMSSDDKITAARRKLFSVIPEDGE
;
A
#
# COMPACT_ATOMS: atom_id res chain seq x y z
N MET A 1 -9.78 53.01 9.90
CA MET A 1 -11.07 52.43 9.50
C MET A 1 -11.05 50.94 9.83
N SER A 2 -11.90 50.46 10.75
CA SER A 2 -11.98 49.03 11.09
C SER A 2 -12.65 48.25 9.95
N ARG A 3 -12.01 47.20 9.43
CA ARG A 3 -12.61 46.32 8.42
C ARG A 3 -13.74 45.53 9.06
N LYS A 4 -14.86 45.36 8.35
CA LYS A 4 -15.97 44.51 8.82
C LYS A 4 -15.45 43.09 9.09
N PRO A 5 -15.79 42.49 10.25
CA PRO A 5 -15.45 41.10 10.53
C PRO A 5 -15.98 40.19 9.42
N ARG A 6 -15.22 39.14 9.10
CA ARG A 6 -15.68 38.13 8.13
C ARG A 6 -16.98 37.49 8.65
N SER A 7 -17.87 37.12 7.74
CA SER A 7 -19.19 36.58 8.07
C SER A 7 -19.13 35.27 8.86
N ASP A 8 -18.07 34.48 8.68
CA ASP A 8 -17.76 33.21 9.35
C ASP A 8 -17.06 33.35 10.70
N SER A 9 -16.61 34.56 11.07
CA SER A 9 -15.79 34.80 12.27
C SER A 9 -16.44 34.32 13.57
N LYS A 10 -17.77 34.26 13.64
CA LYS A 10 -18.47 33.73 14.83
C LYS A 10 -18.28 32.24 15.03
N LEU A 11 -18.17 31.47 13.94
CA LEU A 11 -17.98 30.02 13.99
C LEU A 11 -16.52 29.65 14.18
N LEU A 12 -15.62 30.38 13.53
CA LEU A 12 -14.18 30.13 13.61
C LEU A 12 -13.55 30.52 14.97
N ASN A 13 -14.27 31.30 15.78
CA ASN A 13 -13.84 31.71 17.12
C ASN A 13 -14.56 30.92 18.24
N LEU A 14 -15.31 29.88 17.90
CA LEU A 14 -15.87 28.97 18.90
C LEU A 14 -14.75 28.16 19.57
N PRO A 15 -14.96 27.63 20.79
CA PRO A 15 -14.09 26.59 21.34
C PRO A 15 -13.92 25.42 20.37
N ASP A 16 -12.76 24.78 20.36
CA ASP A 16 -12.44 23.71 19.40
C ASP A 16 -13.46 22.55 19.42
N GLU A 17 -13.97 22.22 20.61
CA GLU A 17 -15.02 21.20 20.79
C GLU A 17 -16.32 21.60 20.09
N ASP A 18 -16.74 22.86 20.22
CA ASP A 18 -17.94 23.40 19.58
C ASP A 18 -17.76 23.54 18.06
N GLN A 19 -16.54 23.86 17.60
CA GLN A 19 -16.20 23.86 16.17
C GLN A 19 -16.34 22.46 15.58
N ALA A 20 -15.82 21.44 16.27
CA ALA A 20 -15.93 20.05 15.85
C ALA A 20 -17.39 19.58 15.80
N GLN A 21 -18.19 19.92 16.80
CA GLN A 21 -19.62 19.61 16.82
C GLN A 21 -20.40 20.32 15.70
N ALA A 22 -20.11 21.59 15.44
CA ALA A 22 -20.71 22.35 14.34
C ALA A 22 -20.32 21.75 12.98
N TYR A 23 -19.06 21.35 12.81
CA TYR A 23 -18.58 20.68 11.61
C TYR A 23 -19.28 19.34 11.36
N ASP A 24 -19.40 18.49 12.38
CA ASP A 24 -20.08 17.21 12.29
C ASP A 24 -21.59 17.38 12.01
N ALA A 25 -22.23 18.36 12.65
CA ALA A 25 -23.63 18.69 12.38
C ALA A 25 -23.87 19.04 10.90
N VAL A 26 -22.96 19.78 10.27
CA VAL A 26 -23.04 20.08 8.82
C VAL A 26 -22.93 18.81 7.99
N LYS A 27 -21.98 17.92 8.29
CA LYS A 27 -21.78 16.64 7.57
C LYS A 27 -22.99 15.72 7.68
N ARG A 28 -23.60 15.62 8.87
CA ARG A 28 -24.69 14.69 9.16
C ARG A 28 -26.06 15.20 8.73
N LEU A 29 -26.33 16.49 8.92
CA LEU A 29 -27.68 17.05 8.81
C LEU A 29 -27.89 17.94 7.57
N GLY A 30 -26.80 18.38 6.93
CA GLY A 30 -26.81 19.40 5.87
C GLY A 30 -27.07 20.81 6.40
N TYR A 31 -26.76 21.83 5.59
CA TYR A 31 -26.68 23.23 6.02
C TYR A 31 -27.92 23.79 6.74
N THR A 32 -29.12 23.52 6.23
CA THR A 32 -30.35 24.10 6.79
C THR A 32 -30.65 23.58 8.20
N LYS A 33 -30.52 22.27 8.40
CA LYS A 33 -30.76 21.63 9.70
C LYS A 33 -29.61 21.88 10.66
N ALA A 34 -28.36 21.82 10.18
CA ALA A 34 -27.18 22.13 10.98
C ALA A 34 -27.24 23.56 11.54
N ARG A 35 -27.70 24.54 10.76
CA ARG A 35 -27.85 25.92 11.22
C ARG A 35 -28.85 26.06 12.38
N LEU A 36 -29.98 25.34 12.32
CA LEU A 36 -30.95 25.32 13.41
C LEU A 36 -30.35 24.63 14.65
N TRP A 37 -29.69 23.50 14.44
CA TRP A 37 -29.02 22.75 15.49
C TRP A 37 -27.94 23.60 16.20
N ILE A 38 -27.09 24.31 15.46
CA ILE A 38 -26.06 25.21 16.01
C ILE A 38 -26.68 26.34 16.82
N ALA A 39 -27.80 26.90 16.35
CA ALA A 39 -28.49 27.97 17.07
C ALA A 39 -29.10 27.48 18.41
N GLU A 40 -29.60 26.24 18.43
CA GLU A 40 -30.23 25.63 19.60
C GLU A 40 -29.21 25.10 20.62
N ASN A 41 -28.17 24.40 20.15
CA ASN A 41 -27.23 23.69 21.01
C ASN A 41 -26.01 24.54 21.39
N LEU A 42 -25.53 25.38 20.48
CA LEU A 42 -24.34 26.23 20.69
C LEU A 42 -24.71 27.69 20.93
N GLY A 43 -25.99 28.05 20.86
CA GLY A 43 -26.48 29.41 21.06
C GLY A 43 -26.04 30.42 19.99
N VAL A 44 -25.46 29.96 18.86
CA VAL A 44 -24.91 30.84 17.82
C VAL A 44 -25.84 30.93 16.62
N LYS A 45 -26.36 32.13 16.35
CA LYS A 45 -27.12 32.42 15.13
C LYS A 45 -26.19 32.80 13.99
N VAL A 46 -26.22 32.02 12.91
CA VAL A 46 -25.41 32.23 11.70
C VAL A 46 -26.27 32.22 10.44
N SER A 47 -25.76 32.87 9.38
CA SER A 47 -26.34 32.75 8.04
C SER A 47 -25.80 31.50 7.34
N THR A 48 -26.52 31.01 6.33
CA THR A 48 -26.06 29.86 5.53
C THR A 48 -24.72 30.13 4.85
N GLY A 49 -24.50 31.35 4.36
CA GLY A 49 -23.22 31.73 3.74
C GLY A 49 -22.05 31.73 4.72
N ALA A 50 -22.27 32.18 5.97
CA ALA A 50 -21.26 32.11 7.03
C ALA A 50 -20.93 30.66 7.41
N LEU A 51 -21.95 29.81 7.50
CA LEU A 51 -21.78 28.38 7.80
C LEU A 51 -21.04 27.64 6.67
N HIS A 52 -21.33 27.98 5.42
CA HIS A 52 -20.60 27.41 4.27
C HIS A 52 -19.13 27.81 4.26
N ALA A 53 -18.82 29.09 4.49
CA ALA A 53 -17.43 29.56 4.54
C ALA A 53 -16.64 28.91 5.70
N ALA A 54 -17.25 28.78 6.88
CA ALA A 54 -16.64 28.06 8.00
C ALA A 54 -16.42 26.57 7.68
N TYR A 55 -17.40 25.92 7.06
CA TYR A 55 -17.27 24.52 6.62
C TYR A 55 -16.11 24.31 5.64
N GLN A 56 -15.94 25.20 4.65
CA GLN A 56 -14.82 25.11 3.71
C GLN A 56 -13.48 25.22 4.44
N TYR A 57 -13.37 26.12 5.42
CA TYR A 57 -12.16 26.25 6.22
C TYR A 57 -11.86 24.99 7.05
N TRP A 58 -12.87 24.45 7.75
CA TRP A 58 -12.71 23.22 8.54
C TRP A 58 -12.41 21.99 7.67
N ALA A 59 -13.06 21.87 6.52
CA ALA A 59 -12.80 20.78 5.58
C ALA A 59 -11.37 20.88 5.01
N GLN A 60 -10.88 22.09 4.75
CA GLN A 60 -9.49 22.31 4.37
C GLN A 60 -8.54 21.88 5.49
N GLN A 61 -8.78 22.32 6.73
CA GLN A 61 -7.97 21.90 7.90
C GLN A 61 -8.00 20.38 8.14
N GLU A 62 -9.16 19.73 8.00
CA GLU A 62 -9.27 18.27 8.09
C GLU A 62 -8.45 17.60 6.98
N SER A 63 -8.50 18.12 5.75
CA SER A 63 -7.70 17.59 4.66
C SER A 63 -6.20 17.76 4.93
N GLU A 64 -5.75 18.93 5.37
CA GLU A 64 -4.36 19.22 5.73
C GLU A 64 -3.87 18.30 6.87
N ASN A 65 -4.69 18.08 7.90
CA ASN A 65 -4.36 17.17 8.99
C ASN A 65 -4.29 15.71 8.55
N ARG A 66 -5.21 15.26 7.67
CA ARG A 66 -5.15 13.91 7.09
C ARG A 66 -3.89 13.74 6.25
N ILE A 67 -3.53 14.74 5.46
CA ILE A 67 -2.29 14.77 4.67
C ILE A 67 -1.10 14.65 5.60
N LEU A 68 -1.04 15.43 6.68
CA LEU A 68 0.08 15.40 7.62
C LEU A 68 0.18 14.03 8.31
N GLN A 69 -0.95 13.45 8.73
CA GLN A 69 -0.99 12.09 9.29
C GLN A 69 -0.58 11.03 8.26
N ALA A 70 -0.99 11.16 7.00
CA ALA A 70 -0.62 10.25 5.92
C ALA A 70 0.87 10.33 5.59
N VAL A 71 1.45 11.54 5.56
CA VAL A 71 2.89 11.76 5.37
C VAL A 71 3.69 11.19 6.54
N THR A 72 3.27 11.46 7.78
CA THR A 72 3.95 10.92 8.97
C THR A 72 3.84 9.38 9.03
N GLY A 73 2.68 8.84 8.63
CA GLY A 73 2.46 7.40 8.49
C GLY A 73 3.30 6.80 7.36
N ALA A 74 3.43 7.50 6.24
CA ALA A 74 4.27 7.10 5.12
C ALA A 74 5.75 7.07 5.51
N ASP A 75 6.25 8.05 6.27
CA ASP A 75 7.63 8.03 6.79
C ASP A 75 7.86 6.88 7.78
N ALA A 76 6.88 6.56 8.62
CA ALA A 76 6.94 5.40 9.50
C ALA A 76 6.93 4.07 8.72
N ILE A 77 6.11 3.97 7.66
CA ILE A 77 6.06 2.81 6.77
C ILE A 77 7.35 2.68 5.94
N LEU A 78 7.89 3.80 5.45
CA LEU A 78 9.15 3.86 4.71
C LEU A 78 10.33 3.45 5.58
N GLY A 79 10.38 3.93 6.83
CA GLY A 79 11.38 3.53 7.82
C GLY A 79 11.30 2.03 8.13
N ALA A 80 10.10 1.50 8.34
CA ALA A 80 9.90 0.08 8.61
C ALA A 80 10.22 -0.81 7.38
N ALA A 81 9.87 -0.36 6.17
CA ALA A 81 10.09 -1.11 4.93
C ALA A 81 11.56 -1.09 4.46
N ALA A 82 12.36 -0.10 4.88
CA ALA A 82 13.78 -0.04 4.56
C ALA A 82 14.59 -1.16 5.24
N ASP A 83 14.19 -1.56 6.45
CA ASP A 83 14.95 -2.51 7.27
C ASP A 83 14.48 -3.97 7.12
N ASN A 84 13.23 -4.19 6.70
CA ASN A 84 12.70 -5.47 6.26
C ASN A 84 11.38 -5.18 5.56
N LEU A 85 11.25 -5.40 4.24
CA LEU A 85 9.92 -5.38 3.62
C LEU A 85 9.12 -6.52 4.25
N PRO A 86 8.14 -6.26 5.13
CA PRO A 86 7.20 -7.30 5.53
C PRO A 86 6.48 -7.74 4.26
N ARG A 87 5.89 -8.95 4.26
CA ARG A 87 4.90 -9.28 3.24
C ARG A 87 3.87 -8.16 3.22
N ILE A 88 3.91 -7.33 2.17
CA ILE A 88 3.01 -6.22 2.02
C ILE A 88 1.68 -6.84 1.62
N ASP A 89 0.74 -6.83 2.56
CA ASP A 89 -0.59 -7.33 2.29
C ASP A 89 -1.37 -6.34 1.40
N GLN A 90 -2.51 -6.81 0.90
CA GLN A 90 -3.37 -6.00 0.02
C GLN A 90 -3.83 -4.69 0.68
N ALA A 91 -3.94 -4.67 2.02
CA ALA A 91 -4.39 -3.49 2.75
C ALA A 91 -3.30 -2.41 2.77
N MET A 92 -2.04 -2.79 2.97
CA MET A 92 -0.91 -1.88 2.93
C MET A 92 -0.62 -1.37 1.52
N GLU A 93 -0.79 -2.21 0.49
CA GLU A 93 -0.72 -1.75 -0.91
C GLU A 93 -1.81 -0.71 -1.22
N ALA A 94 -3.04 -0.93 -0.75
CA ALA A 94 -4.14 0.04 -0.91
C ALA A 94 -3.86 1.35 -0.18
N ALA A 95 -3.30 1.29 1.04
CA ALA A 95 -2.90 2.48 1.79
C ALA A 95 -1.81 3.29 1.09
N LEU A 96 -0.80 2.62 0.51
CA LEU A 96 0.26 3.28 -0.26
C LEU A 96 -0.27 3.95 -1.53
N LYS A 97 -1.19 3.30 -2.25
CA LYS A 97 -1.86 3.89 -3.42
C LYS A 97 -2.68 5.12 -3.04
N GLN A 98 -3.39 5.05 -1.92
CA GLN A 98 -4.17 6.17 -1.38
C GLN A 98 -3.25 7.34 -1.01
N ALA A 99 -2.15 7.07 -0.29
CA ALA A 99 -1.16 8.10 0.05
C ALA A 99 -0.52 8.73 -1.21
N ALA A 100 -0.23 7.92 -2.24
CA ALA A 100 0.31 8.43 -3.49
C ALA A 100 -0.70 9.33 -4.22
N PHE A 101 -1.98 8.94 -4.23
CA PHE A 101 -3.05 9.77 -4.77
C PHE A 101 -3.20 11.10 -4.01
N GLU A 102 -3.11 11.06 -2.69
CA GLU A 102 -3.14 12.26 -1.84
C GLU A 102 -1.95 13.18 -2.13
N ALA A 103 -0.73 12.64 -2.30
CA ALA A 103 0.45 13.42 -2.69
C ALA A 103 0.27 14.14 -4.04
N VAL A 104 -0.43 13.53 -5.00
CA VAL A 104 -0.79 14.19 -6.27
C VAL A 104 -1.75 15.36 -6.03
N LEU A 105 -2.76 15.19 -5.18
CA LEU A 105 -3.73 16.24 -4.88
C LEU A 105 -3.09 17.44 -4.16
N THR A 106 -2.09 17.19 -3.32
CA THR A 106 -1.36 18.23 -2.56
C THR A 106 -0.21 18.85 -3.33
N LYS A 107 0.14 18.30 -4.50
CA LYS A 107 1.35 18.67 -5.26
C LYS A 107 2.64 18.46 -4.46
N ASP A 108 2.65 17.44 -3.60
CA ASP A 108 3.84 16.99 -2.89
C ASP A 108 4.68 16.08 -3.80
N GLU A 109 5.56 16.69 -4.58
CA GLU A 109 6.40 15.98 -5.56
C GLU A 109 7.40 15.00 -4.90
N ASP A 110 7.92 15.33 -3.71
CA ASP A 110 8.88 14.49 -2.99
C ASP A 110 8.18 13.27 -2.36
N GLY A 111 7.03 13.49 -1.70
CA GLY A 111 6.19 12.41 -1.19
C GLY A 111 5.73 11.46 -2.29
N LEU A 112 5.30 12.00 -3.43
CA LEU A 112 4.89 11.21 -4.59
C LEU A 112 6.03 10.33 -5.13
N THR A 113 7.24 10.89 -5.24
CA THR A 113 8.41 10.17 -5.75
C THR A 113 8.79 9.01 -4.83
N LYS A 114 8.83 9.26 -3.51
CA LYS A 114 9.10 8.23 -2.49
C LYS A 114 8.07 7.11 -2.51
N LEU A 115 6.78 7.45 -2.53
CA LEU A 115 5.68 6.48 -2.55
C LEU A 115 5.67 5.65 -3.84
N THR A 116 5.93 6.28 -4.98
CA THR A 116 6.03 5.59 -6.27
C THR A 116 7.19 4.59 -6.27
N ASN A 117 8.33 4.96 -5.71
CA ASN A 117 9.47 4.06 -5.59
C ASN A 117 9.17 2.84 -4.69
N VAL A 118 8.40 3.01 -3.62
CA VAL A 118 7.95 1.87 -2.78
C VAL A 118 7.01 0.97 -3.57
N LEU A 119 6.01 1.54 -4.24
CA LEU A 119 5.07 0.78 -5.07
C LEU A 119 5.79 -0.02 -6.17
N LEU A 120 6.79 0.58 -6.82
CA LEU A 120 7.62 -0.09 -7.81
C LEU A 120 8.41 -1.27 -7.20
N ARG A 121 8.98 -1.10 -6.01
CA ARG A 121 9.69 -2.19 -5.30
C ARG A 121 8.74 -3.34 -4.95
N ILE A 122 7.51 -3.05 -4.53
CA ILE A 122 6.48 -4.07 -4.25
C ILE A 122 6.15 -4.86 -5.52
N GLN A 123 5.87 -4.16 -6.62
CA GLN A 123 5.55 -4.81 -7.88
C GLN A 123 6.70 -5.66 -8.40
N LYS A 124 7.94 -5.18 -8.24
CA LYS A 124 9.13 -5.94 -8.59
C LYS A 124 9.25 -7.22 -7.76
N ALA A 125 9.09 -7.14 -6.44
CA ALA A 125 9.15 -8.31 -5.56
C ALA A 125 8.07 -9.35 -5.92
N ALA A 126 6.84 -8.90 -6.22
CA ALA A 126 5.76 -9.78 -6.65
C ALA A 126 6.03 -10.43 -8.02
N LEU A 127 6.69 -9.71 -8.93
CA LEU A 127 7.11 -10.25 -10.22
C LEU A 127 8.21 -11.31 -10.03
N ASP A 128 9.19 -11.03 -9.19
CA ASP A 128 10.31 -11.94 -8.88
C ASP A 128 9.79 -13.23 -8.22
N GLU A 129 8.79 -13.15 -7.33
CA GLU A 129 8.13 -14.33 -6.73
C GLU A 129 7.45 -15.21 -7.78
N LYS A 130 6.70 -14.60 -8.72
CA LYS A 130 6.08 -15.34 -9.83
C LYS A 130 7.10 -15.94 -10.79
N GLN A 131 8.20 -15.24 -11.05
CA GLN A 131 9.29 -15.77 -11.86
C GLN A 131 9.93 -16.98 -11.20
N LEU A 132 10.16 -16.93 -9.89
CA LEU A 132 10.69 -18.06 -9.13
C LEU A 132 9.74 -19.26 -9.17
N GLU A 133 8.43 -19.04 -9.02
CA GLU A 133 7.42 -20.09 -9.13
C GLU A 133 7.45 -20.76 -10.51
N LEU A 134 7.46 -19.97 -11.59
CA LEU A 134 7.58 -20.49 -12.96
C LEU A 134 8.90 -21.24 -13.19
N GLN A 135 10.01 -20.78 -12.60
CA GLN A 135 11.30 -21.48 -12.69
C GLN A 135 11.26 -22.81 -11.96
N ILE A 136 10.63 -22.88 -10.78
CA ILE A 136 10.43 -24.12 -10.02
C ILE A 136 9.57 -25.09 -10.84
N ASP A 137 8.44 -24.63 -11.38
CA ASP A 137 7.53 -25.45 -12.17
C ASP A 137 8.23 -25.99 -13.42
N ARG A 138 8.97 -25.14 -14.14
CA ARG A 138 9.75 -25.55 -15.29
C ARG A 138 10.80 -26.58 -14.91
N PHE A 139 11.54 -26.35 -13.82
CA PHE A 139 12.53 -27.30 -13.33
C PHE A 139 11.90 -28.64 -12.97
N GLN A 140 10.76 -28.66 -12.27
CA GLN A 140 10.04 -29.88 -11.91
C GLN A 140 9.54 -30.63 -13.15
N PHE A 141 8.99 -29.90 -14.13
CA PHE A 141 8.54 -30.47 -15.38
C PHE A 141 9.69 -31.09 -16.17
N ASP A 142 10.79 -30.38 -16.34
CA ASP A 142 11.98 -30.84 -17.05
C ASP A 142 12.62 -32.05 -16.34
N ALA A 143 12.68 -32.01 -15.00
CA ALA A 143 13.15 -33.13 -14.18
C ALA A 143 12.26 -34.37 -14.33
N ALA A 144 10.94 -34.21 -14.30
CA ALA A 144 9.99 -35.30 -14.48
C ALA A 144 10.10 -35.91 -15.88
N LYS A 145 10.21 -35.07 -16.91
CA LYS A 145 10.41 -35.50 -18.29
C LYS A 145 11.72 -36.28 -18.45
N ALA A 146 12.84 -35.75 -17.96
CA ALA A 146 14.13 -36.42 -18.00
C ALA A 146 14.12 -37.76 -17.25
N ALA A 147 13.39 -37.84 -16.13
CA ALA A 147 13.23 -39.07 -15.35
C ALA A 147 12.44 -40.13 -16.11
N LEU A 148 11.37 -39.74 -16.81
CA LEU A 148 10.59 -40.62 -17.68
C LEU A 148 11.42 -41.15 -18.85
N ASP A 149 12.28 -40.32 -19.43
CA ASP A 149 13.17 -40.73 -20.53
C ASP A 149 14.29 -41.68 -20.06
N ASN A 150 14.71 -41.61 -18.79
CA ASN A 150 15.84 -42.37 -18.24
C ASN A 150 15.44 -43.47 -17.23
N VAL A 151 14.17 -43.90 -17.18
CA VAL A 151 13.64 -44.86 -16.18
C VAL A 151 14.51 -46.11 -16.02
N ALA A 152 14.97 -46.71 -17.12
CA ALA A 152 15.77 -47.93 -17.06
C ALA A 152 17.12 -47.72 -16.35
N THR A 153 17.79 -46.60 -16.65
CA THR A 153 19.07 -46.22 -16.03
C THR A 153 18.89 -45.82 -14.57
N LEU A 154 17.80 -45.12 -14.23
CA LEU A 154 17.51 -44.79 -12.83
C LEU A 154 17.26 -46.04 -11.99
N LYS A 155 16.56 -47.04 -12.54
CA LYS A 155 16.34 -48.34 -11.89
C LYS A 155 17.65 -49.11 -11.64
N SER A 156 18.60 -49.07 -12.58
CA SER A 156 19.90 -49.72 -12.37
C SER A 156 20.75 -49.03 -11.30
N ILE A 157 20.75 -47.69 -11.26
CA ILE A 157 21.42 -46.92 -10.20
C ILE A 157 20.78 -47.22 -8.82
N GLN A 158 19.45 -47.31 -8.77
CA GLN A 158 18.74 -47.60 -7.53
C GLN A 158 19.08 -49.00 -6.97
N SER A 159 19.16 -50.01 -7.85
CA SER A 159 19.38 -51.41 -7.46
C SER A 159 20.83 -51.76 -7.14
N ASP A 160 21.79 -50.89 -7.48
CA ASP A 160 23.20 -51.10 -7.16
C ASP A 160 23.45 -51.06 -5.65
N ARG A 161 23.92 -52.17 -5.06
CA ARG A 161 24.18 -52.28 -3.61
C ARG A 161 25.56 -51.77 -3.20
N SER A 162 26.45 -51.51 -4.16
CA SER A 162 27.80 -51.04 -3.89
C SER A 162 27.86 -49.53 -3.62
N MET A 163 26.83 -48.78 -4.02
CA MET A 163 26.76 -47.33 -3.89
C MET A 163 26.01 -46.90 -2.62
N SER A 164 26.51 -45.85 -1.96
CA SER A 164 25.79 -45.19 -0.86
C SER A 164 24.56 -44.42 -1.35
N SER A 165 23.67 -44.02 -0.44
CA SER A 165 22.47 -43.23 -0.79
C SER A 165 22.83 -41.92 -1.49
N ASP A 166 23.85 -41.21 -1.00
CA ASP A 166 24.27 -39.92 -1.55
C ASP A 166 24.94 -40.07 -2.93
N ASP A 167 25.69 -41.16 -3.13
CA ASP A 167 26.29 -41.48 -4.43
C ASP A 167 25.23 -41.78 -5.48
N LYS A 168 24.14 -42.47 -5.09
CA LYS A 168 23.00 -42.74 -5.98
C LYS A 168 22.28 -41.47 -6.40
N ILE A 169 22.03 -40.55 -5.46
CA ILE A 169 21.41 -39.25 -5.75
C ILE A 169 22.32 -38.46 -6.71
N THR A 170 23.63 -38.45 -6.47
CA THR A 170 24.60 -37.77 -7.34
C THR A 170 24.65 -38.37 -8.73
N ALA A 171 24.67 -39.70 -8.86
CA ALA A 171 24.65 -40.40 -10.15
C ALA A 171 23.34 -40.16 -10.92
N ALA A 172 22.20 -40.18 -10.25
CA ALA A 172 20.90 -39.86 -10.85
C ALA A 172 20.86 -38.41 -11.32
N ARG A 173 21.32 -37.45 -10.50
CA ARG A 173 21.42 -36.03 -10.88
C ARG A 173 22.31 -35.83 -12.11
N ARG A 174 23.46 -36.50 -12.17
CA ARG A 174 24.31 -36.47 -13.36
C ARG A 174 23.56 -37.02 -14.58
N LYS A 175 22.88 -38.16 -14.46
CA LYS A 175 22.19 -38.73 -15.62
C LYS A 175 21.03 -37.86 -16.13
N LEU A 176 20.32 -37.19 -15.22
CA LEU A 176 19.16 -36.36 -15.53
C LEU A 176 19.50 -34.96 -16.04
N PHE A 177 20.60 -34.37 -15.57
CA PHE A 177 20.90 -32.96 -15.79
C PHE A 177 22.29 -32.67 -16.38
N SER A 178 23.10 -33.68 -16.77
CA SER A 178 24.45 -33.44 -17.36
C SER A 178 24.44 -33.05 -18.84
N VAL A 179 23.31 -32.63 -19.41
CA VAL A 179 23.34 -31.85 -20.65
C VAL A 179 23.49 -30.39 -20.23
N ILE A 180 24.74 -29.95 -20.13
CA ILE A 180 25.08 -28.52 -20.07
C ILE A 180 24.42 -27.89 -21.31
N PRO A 181 23.56 -26.87 -21.18
CA PRO A 181 23.10 -26.13 -22.35
C PRO A 181 24.34 -25.57 -23.04
N GLU A 182 24.54 -25.88 -24.32
CA GLU A 182 25.40 -25.05 -25.15
C GLU A 182 24.79 -23.66 -25.13
N ASP A 183 25.44 -22.73 -24.43
CA ASP A 183 25.07 -21.32 -24.43
C ASP A 183 24.97 -20.87 -25.89
N GLY A 184 23.82 -20.26 -26.22
CA GLY A 184 23.51 -19.81 -27.56
C GLY A 184 24.52 -18.80 -28.07
N GLU A 185 24.99 -19.04 -29.29
CA GLU A 185 25.57 -18.02 -30.19
C GLU A 185 24.56 -16.93 -30.54
#